data_AF-K7GA93-F1
#
_entry.id   AF-K7GA93-F1
#
_cell.length_a   1.000
_cell.length_b   1.000
_cell.length_c   1.000
_cell.angle_alpha   90.00
_cell.angle_beta   90.00
_cell.angle_gamma   90.00
#
_symmetry.space_group_name_H-M   'P 1'
#
loop_
_entity.id
_entity.type
_entity.pdbx_description
1 polymer ?
#
loop_
_entity_poly.entity_id
_entity_poly.type
_entity_poly.pdbx_seq_one_letter_code
_entity_poly.pdbx_strand_id
1 'polypeptide(L)'
;DESLCRIAHFEAGRMTPERPTSINRFFAVLKNPSFSQLGVLWRKLRSALTFIPIHSLVLIYRTLSMADVTLHLYLIPNDHSLKKAIEEEETTWKSTHVPKPPQTNPLYFGSRYQVSGLENLEITPAQLDFCYWSPGEQQSFVEIYTREMKKEIQLKVKGQEDGSLVWETLVRPGDVQQHNAGLVSPLGAAFVEKHRLQLRDRMGLLDSMLARFRDAQLLNSEEEEEVKSHQTSKRRNDALLQLVERKGIRAQEKLYQILRETDPCLVEDLEASQ
;
A
#
# COMPACT_ATOMS: atom_id res chain seq x y z
N ASP A 1 3.23 17.80 25.76
CA ASP A 1 2.08 18.35 26.51
C ASP A 1 0.97 17.31 26.50
N GLU A 2 0.92 16.48 27.55
CA GLU A 2 0.01 15.32 27.66
C GLU A 2 -1.47 15.74 27.80
N SER A 3 -1.73 17.03 27.98
CA SER A 3 -3.04 17.61 28.29
C SER A 3 -4.05 17.61 27.12
N LEU A 4 -3.56 17.48 25.88
CA LEU A 4 -4.35 17.61 24.65
C LEU A 4 -4.93 16.30 24.11
N CYS A 5 -4.41 15.13 24.51
CA CYS A 5 -4.94 13.86 24.01
C CYS A 5 -6.19 13.46 24.80
N ARG A 6 -7.26 13.12 24.07
CA ARG A 6 -8.51 12.57 24.60
C ARG A 6 -8.88 11.34 23.78
N ILE A 7 -9.32 10.30 24.46
CA ILE A 7 -9.89 9.11 23.85
C ILE A 7 -11.40 9.29 23.88
N ALA A 8 -12.06 9.25 22.72
CA ALA A 8 -13.52 9.33 22.70
C ALA A 8 -14.10 7.99 23.18
N HIS A 9 -14.78 8.01 24.32
CA HIS A 9 -15.58 6.90 24.82
C HIS A 9 -17.04 7.14 24.44
N PHE A 10 -17.72 6.10 23.96
CA PHE A 10 -19.10 6.19 23.54
C PHE A 10 -19.95 5.21 24.34
N GLU A 11 -20.93 5.72 25.08
CA GLU A 11 -21.85 4.92 25.88
C GLU A 11 -23.30 5.38 25.62
N ALA A 12 -24.19 4.44 25.30
CA ALA A 12 -25.62 4.70 25.08
C ALA A 12 -25.92 5.87 24.10
N GLY A 13 -25.15 5.98 23.02
CA GLY A 13 -25.31 7.05 22.01
C GLY A 13 -24.75 8.42 22.39
N ARG A 14 -24.08 8.53 23.55
CA ARG A 14 -23.38 9.75 23.99
C ARG A 14 -21.87 9.56 23.85
N MET A 15 -21.19 10.59 23.34
CA MET A 15 -19.73 10.67 23.29
C MET A 15 -19.21 11.42 24.51
N THR A 16 -18.31 10.81 25.27
CA THR A 16 -17.58 11.42 26.38
C THR A 16 -16.08 11.37 26.11
N PRO A 17 -15.35 12.50 26.21
CA PRO A 17 -13.91 12.49 26.04
C PRO A 17 -13.22 11.98 27.31
N GLU A 18 -12.61 10.81 27.25
CA GLU A 18 -11.81 10.23 28.33
C GLU A 18 -10.35 10.62 28.25
N ARG A 19 -9.70 10.65 29.41
CA ARG A 19 -8.25 10.87 29.48
C ARG A 19 -7.54 9.52 29.46
N PRO A 20 -6.54 9.35 28.57
CA PRO A 20 -5.67 8.18 28.66
C PRO A 20 -4.95 8.17 30.02
N THR A 21 -4.78 6.99 30.59
CA THR A 21 -4.04 6.76 31.84
C THR A 21 -2.55 7.06 31.66
N SER A 22 -1.99 6.75 30.49
CA SER A 22 -0.66 7.22 30.10
C SER A 22 -0.57 7.38 28.58
N ILE A 23 0.28 8.30 28.14
CA ILE A 23 0.56 8.55 26.73
C ILE A 23 2.04 8.27 26.51
N ASN A 24 2.34 7.24 25.74
CA ASN A 24 3.69 6.96 25.27
C ASN A 24 3.89 7.57 23.87
N ARG A 25 5.14 7.59 23.40
CA ARG A 25 5.49 8.14 22.08
C ARG A 25 4.68 7.52 20.93
N PHE A 26 4.25 6.26 21.05
CA PHE A 26 3.59 5.52 19.96
C PHE A 26 2.21 4.96 20.31
N PHE A 27 1.76 5.06 21.57
CA PHE A 27 0.49 4.48 22.00
C PHE A 27 -0.04 5.18 23.26
N ALA A 28 -1.36 5.13 23.46
CA ALA A 28 -2.01 5.59 24.68
C ALA A 28 -2.58 4.38 25.44
N VAL A 29 -2.43 4.38 26.77
CA VAL A 29 -2.93 3.31 27.63
C VAL A 29 -4.17 3.80 28.36
N LEU A 30 -5.25 3.03 28.29
CA LEU A 30 -6.44 3.21 29.11
C LEU A 30 -6.52 2.04 30.08
N LYS A 31 -6.39 2.30 31.39
CA LYS A 31 -6.36 1.28 32.44
C LYS A 31 -7.77 1.06 32.97
N ASN A 32 -8.21 -0.20 33.05
CA ASN A 32 -9.58 -0.58 33.40
C ASN A 32 -10.65 0.10 32.55
N PRO A 33 -10.53 0.05 31.22
CA PRO A 33 -11.58 0.57 30.37
C PRO A 33 -12.83 -0.27 30.61
N SER A 34 -13.97 0.38 30.86
CA SER A 34 -15.27 -0.28 30.74
C SER A 34 -15.60 -0.45 29.26
N PHE A 35 -14.75 -1.16 28.52
CA PHE A 35 -15.06 -1.52 27.15
C PHE A 35 -16.22 -2.51 27.19
N SER A 36 -17.42 -1.99 26.99
CA SER A 36 -18.55 -2.84 26.69
C SER A 36 -18.26 -3.61 25.40
N GLN A 37 -18.71 -4.87 25.30
CA GLN A 37 -18.66 -5.67 24.06
C GLN A 37 -19.43 -5.02 22.89
N LEU A 38 -20.02 -3.83 23.10
CA LEU A 38 -20.48 -2.87 22.10
C LEU A 38 -19.41 -2.46 21.06
N GLY A 39 -18.13 -2.82 21.19
CA GLY A 39 -17.18 -2.77 20.05
C GLY A 39 -17.69 -3.52 18.80
N VAL A 40 -18.56 -4.52 18.99
CA VAL A 40 -19.28 -5.23 17.92
C VAL A 40 -20.49 -4.44 17.40
N LEU A 41 -21.09 -3.58 18.23
CA LEU A 41 -22.14 -2.62 17.87
C LEU A 41 -21.60 -1.32 17.26
N TRP A 42 -20.28 -1.08 17.28
CA TRP A 42 -19.64 0.04 16.59
C TRP A 42 -19.98 0.04 15.10
N ARG A 43 -20.17 -1.15 14.50
CA ARG A 43 -20.72 -1.32 13.14
C ARG A 43 -22.04 -0.58 12.92
N LYS A 44 -22.91 -0.52 13.93
CA LYS A 44 -24.21 0.17 13.89
C LYS A 44 -24.12 1.66 14.21
N LEU A 45 -23.17 2.08 15.05
CA LEU A 45 -22.93 3.51 15.35
C LEU A 45 -22.10 4.25 14.29
N ARG A 46 -21.31 3.54 13.47
CA ARG A 46 -20.51 4.12 12.36
C ARG A 46 -21.36 4.95 11.40
N SER A 47 -22.61 4.56 11.17
CA SER A 47 -23.56 5.28 10.31
C SER A 47 -24.20 6.50 10.97
N ALA A 48 -24.11 6.64 12.30
CA ALA A 48 -24.79 7.69 13.06
C ALA A 48 -23.86 8.86 13.46
N LEU A 49 -22.54 8.74 13.30
CA LEU A 49 -21.55 9.74 13.70
C LEU A 49 -20.91 10.41 12.47
N THR A 50 -21.72 11.07 11.64
CA THR A 50 -21.28 11.78 10.41
C THR A 50 -20.56 13.10 10.68
N PHE A 51 -20.20 13.41 11.94
CA PHE A 51 -19.66 14.73 12.32
C PHE A 51 -18.16 14.75 12.62
N ILE A 52 -17.50 13.59 12.73
CA ILE A 52 -16.06 13.54 13.04
C ILE A 52 -15.27 13.59 11.72
N PRO A 53 -14.44 14.63 11.49
CA PRO A 53 -13.64 14.72 10.27
C PRO A 53 -12.49 13.69 10.31
N ILE A 54 -12.35 12.93 9.22
CA ILE A 54 -11.36 11.86 9.04
C ILE A 54 -10.39 12.25 7.94
N HIS A 55 -9.10 12.20 8.24
CA HIS A 55 -8.06 12.33 7.22
C HIS A 55 -8.11 11.12 6.30
N SER A 56 -8.31 11.36 5.02
CA SER A 56 -8.63 10.32 4.05
C SER A 56 -7.77 10.40 2.81
N LEU A 57 -7.63 9.28 2.12
CA LEU A 57 -6.82 9.11 0.93
C LEU A 57 -7.66 8.61 -0.24
N VAL A 58 -7.34 9.08 -1.44
CA VAL A 58 -7.74 8.46 -2.70
C VAL A 58 -6.57 7.65 -3.26
N LEU A 59 -6.83 6.40 -3.63
CA LEU A 59 -5.88 5.55 -4.34
C LEU A 59 -6.46 5.18 -5.71
N ILE A 60 -5.60 5.10 -6.72
CA ILE A 60 -6.00 4.71 -8.07
C ILE A 60 -5.12 3.54 -8.51
N TYR A 61 -5.76 2.48 -8.97
CA TYR A 61 -5.11 1.33 -9.60
C TYR A 61 -5.63 1.17 -11.02
N ARG A 62 -4.78 0.66 -11.90
CA ARG A 62 -5.13 0.32 -13.28
C ARG A 62 -5.03 -1.17 -13.48
N THR A 63 -6.08 -1.80 -13.99
CA THR A 63 -6.05 -3.20 -14.43
C THR A 63 -5.43 -3.32 -15.84
N LEU A 64 -4.63 -4.37 -16.05
CA LEU A 64 -3.97 -4.61 -17.34
C LEU A 64 -4.99 -5.06 -18.41
N SER A 65 -5.19 -4.22 -19.44
CA SER A 65 -5.96 -4.53 -20.64
C SER A 65 -5.25 -4.01 -21.90
N MET A 66 -5.53 -4.63 -23.05
CA MET A 66 -4.82 -4.41 -24.33
C MET A 66 -5.21 -3.12 -25.06
N ALA A 67 -6.44 -2.63 -24.90
CA ALA A 67 -6.93 -1.45 -25.62
C ALA A 67 -7.69 -0.46 -24.72
N ASP A 68 -8.27 -0.96 -23.63
CA ASP A 68 -9.11 -0.18 -22.73
C ASP A 68 -8.37 0.14 -21.43
N VAL A 69 -8.83 1.19 -20.76
CA VAL A 69 -8.33 1.57 -19.45
C VAL A 69 -9.45 1.38 -18.45
N THR A 70 -9.24 0.43 -17.54
CA THR A 70 -10.07 0.24 -16.34
C THR A 70 -9.26 0.72 -15.14
N LEU A 71 -9.83 1.65 -14.39
CA LEU A 71 -9.27 2.14 -13.13
C LEU A 71 -10.15 1.73 -11.97
N HIS A 72 -9.53 1.33 -10.87
CA HIS A 72 -10.18 1.20 -9.57
C HIS A 72 -9.81 2.41 -8.72
N LEU A 73 -10.81 3.18 -8.30
CA LEU A 73 -10.66 4.30 -7.39
C LEU A 73 -11.15 3.90 -6.00
N TYR A 74 -10.25 3.94 -5.03
CA TYR A 74 -10.56 3.70 -3.62
C TYR A 74 -10.62 5.02 -2.86
N LEU A 75 -11.55 5.13 -1.92
CA LEU A 75 -11.60 6.21 -0.95
C LEU A 75 -11.56 5.62 0.46
N ILE A 76 -10.43 5.81 1.16
CA ILE A 76 -10.16 5.15 2.44
C ILE A 76 -9.70 6.15 3.51
N PRO A 77 -9.85 5.81 4.79
CA PRO A 77 -9.12 6.47 5.85
C PRO A 77 -7.60 6.42 5.61
N ASN A 78 -6.87 7.42 6.09
CA ASN A 78 -5.41 7.41 6.08
C ASN A 78 -4.84 6.38 7.08
N ASP A 79 -5.00 5.10 6.76
CA ASP A 79 -4.58 3.94 7.52
C ASP A 79 -3.65 3.08 6.65
N HIS A 80 -2.45 2.82 7.17
CA HIS A 80 -1.43 2.03 6.48
C HIS A 80 -1.87 0.58 6.23
N SER A 81 -2.65 0.01 7.14
CA SER A 81 -3.13 -1.38 7.07
C SER A 81 -4.11 -1.56 5.91
N LEU A 82 -5.02 -0.59 5.72
CA LEU A 82 -5.95 -0.59 4.58
C LEU A 82 -5.22 -0.39 3.25
N LYS A 83 -4.27 0.54 3.21
CA LYS A 83 -3.44 0.74 2.02
C LYS A 83 -2.71 -0.54 1.62
N LYS A 84 -2.13 -1.25 2.60
CA LYS A 84 -1.42 -2.49 2.37
C LYS A 84 -2.35 -3.61 1.88
N ALA A 85 -3.52 -3.77 2.50
CA ALA A 85 -4.51 -4.76 2.08
C ALA A 85 -4.97 -4.54 0.63
N ILE A 86 -5.20 -3.28 0.22
CA ILE A 86 -5.54 -2.93 -1.16
C ILE A 86 -4.39 -3.24 -2.12
N GLU A 87 -3.16 -2.92 -1.76
CA GLU A 87 -1.99 -3.22 -2.60
C GLU A 87 -1.84 -4.74 -2.82
N GLU A 88 -2.05 -5.55 -1.79
CA GLU A 88 -2.05 -7.01 -1.87
C GLU A 88 -3.17 -7.54 -2.76
N GLU A 89 -4.41 -7.04 -2.58
CA GLU A 89 -5.57 -7.42 -3.39
C GLU A 89 -5.38 -7.07 -4.87
N GLU A 90 -4.98 -5.83 -5.18
CA GLU A 90 -4.75 -5.34 -6.54
C GLU A 90 -3.60 -6.08 -7.25
N THR A 91 -2.61 -6.54 -6.48
CA THR A 91 -1.55 -7.40 -7.01
C THR A 91 -2.12 -8.72 -7.54
N THR A 92 -3.15 -9.28 -6.90
CA THR A 92 -3.80 -10.52 -7.39
C THR A 92 -4.51 -10.30 -8.74
N TRP A 93 -5.04 -9.10 -8.98
CA TRP A 93 -5.67 -8.71 -10.25
C TRP A 93 -4.67 -8.21 -11.30
N LYS A 94 -3.36 -8.28 -10.99
CA LYS A 94 -2.27 -7.76 -11.83
C LYS A 94 -2.45 -6.28 -12.15
N SER A 95 -3.08 -5.54 -11.26
CA SER A 95 -3.24 -4.10 -11.41
C SER A 95 -1.97 -3.36 -10.98
N THR A 96 -1.83 -2.14 -11.47
CA THR A 96 -0.68 -1.27 -11.18
C THR A 96 -1.18 0.03 -10.54
N HIS A 97 -0.52 0.46 -9.47
CA HIS A 97 -0.86 1.72 -8.82
C HIS A 97 -0.54 2.90 -9.74
N VAL A 98 -1.49 3.82 -9.91
CA VAL A 98 -1.36 5.05 -10.69
C VAL A 98 -1.07 6.20 -9.73
N PRO A 99 0.17 6.72 -9.66
CA PRO A 99 0.53 7.73 -8.68
C PRO A 99 -0.22 9.04 -8.91
N LYS A 100 -1.07 9.42 -7.95
CA LYS A 100 -1.75 10.72 -7.90
C LYS A 100 -1.69 11.31 -6.50
N PRO A 101 -1.80 12.66 -6.36
CA PRO A 101 -1.92 13.29 -5.06
C PRO A 101 -3.09 12.66 -4.28
N PRO A 102 -2.84 11.95 -3.17
CA PRO A 102 -3.87 11.12 -2.55
C PRO A 102 -4.71 11.90 -1.54
N GLN A 103 -4.26 13.10 -1.13
CA GLN A 103 -4.86 13.85 -0.02
C GLN A 103 -6.21 14.44 -0.41
N THR A 104 -7.20 14.21 0.45
CA THR A 104 -8.56 14.76 0.34
C THR A 104 -8.81 15.83 1.39
N ASN A 105 -9.86 16.64 1.20
CA ASN A 105 -10.48 17.32 2.34
C ASN A 105 -10.99 16.28 3.35
N PRO A 106 -11.07 16.60 4.66
CA PRO A 106 -11.56 15.65 5.66
C PRO A 106 -12.93 15.10 5.31
N LEU A 107 -13.10 13.79 5.45
CA LEU A 107 -14.32 13.07 5.13
C LEU A 107 -15.00 12.56 6.40
N TYR A 108 -16.27 12.19 6.26
CA TYR A 108 -17.10 11.76 7.38
C TYR A 108 -17.59 10.34 7.17
N PHE A 109 -17.42 9.48 8.19
CA PHE A 109 -17.90 8.12 8.14
C PHE A 109 -19.42 8.06 8.00
N GLY A 110 -19.91 7.13 7.18
CA GLY A 110 -21.32 6.97 6.88
C GLY A 110 -21.86 7.94 5.82
N SER A 111 -21.06 8.93 5.40
CA SER A 111 -21.40 9.80 4.27
C SER A 111 -21.07 9.13 2.93
N ARG A 112 -21.85 9.48 1.91
CA ARG A 112 -21.66 8.98 0.55
C ARG A 112 -20.95 10.01 -0.32
N TYR A 113 -20.06 9.51 -1.17
CA TYR A 113 -19.29 10.33 -2.11
C TYR A 113 -19.51 9.85 -3.53
N GLN A 114 -19.63 10.81 -4.44
CA GLN A 114 -19.84 10.56 -5.86
C GLN A 114 -18.54 10.78 -6.63
N VAL A 115 -18.20 9.80 -7.47
CA VAL A 115 -17.10 9.91 -8.43
C VAL A 115 -17.68 10.37 -9.77
N SER A 116 -17.02 11.33 -10.39
CA SER A 116 -17.41 11.87 -11.70
C SER A 116 -16.17 12.20 -12.53
N GLY A 117 -16.34 12.22 -13.84
CA GLY A 117 -15.32 12.73 -14.76
C GLY A 117 -15.90 13.29 -16.04
N LEU A 118 -15.02 13.83 -16.89
CA LEU A 118 -15.39 14.43 -18.17
C LEU A 118 -15.75 13.35 -19.22
N GLU A 119 -16.47 13.74 -20.26
CA GLU A 119 -17.14 12.92 -21.28
C GLU A 119 -16.46 11.58 -21.66
N ASN A 120 -17.29 10.53 -21.83
CA ASN A 120 -16.95 9.15 -22.25
C ASN A 120 -16.38 8.20 -21.18
N LEU A 121 -16.67 8.44 -19.90
CA LEU A 121 -16.36 7.49 -18.82
C LEU A 121 -17.58 6.67 -18.41
N GLU A 122 -17.41 5.36 -18.35
CA GLU A 122 -18.35 4.46 -17.69
C GLU A 122 -17.89 4.30 -16.23
N ILE A 123 -18.67 4.80 -15.27
CA ILE A 123 -18.31 4.80 -13.84
C ILE A 123 -19.30 3.94 -13.08
N THR A 124 -18.84 2.83 -12.50
CA THR A 124 -19.69 1.84 -11.83
C THR A 124 -19.06 1.30 -10.53
N PRO A 125 -19.73 1.38 -9.37
CA PRO A 125 -20.84 2.29 -9.10
C PRO A 125 -20.37 3.76 -9.16
N ALA A 126 -21.25 4.70 -9.51
CA ALA A 126 -20.89 6.13 -9.47
C ALA A 126 -20.70 6.69 -8.05
N GLN A 127 -21.02 5.91 -7.02
CA GLN A 127 -21.05 6.33 -5.63
C GLN A 127 -20.45 5.28 -4.72
N LEU A 128 -19.86 5.75 -3.62
CA LEU A 128 -19.27 4.90 -2.60
C LEU A 128 -19.56 5.46 -1.21
N ASP A 129 -19.81 4.57 -0.25
CA ASP A 129 -19.98 4.93 1.16
C ASP A 129 -18.60 4.99 1.82
N PHE A 130 -18.28 6.11 2.48
CA PHE A 130 -17.03 6.23 3.21
C PHE A 130 -17.15 5.54 4.57
N CYS A 131 -16.57 4.36 4.68
CA CYS A 131 -16.64 3.48 5.84
C CYS A 131 -15.27 2.88 6.17
N TYR A 132 -15.06 2.53 7.43
CA TYR A 132 -13.91 1.71 7.83
C TYR A 132 -14.28 0.22 7.67
N TRP A 133 -13.76 -0.39 6.62
CA TRP A 133 -13.78 -1.84 6.41
C TRP A 133 -12.53 -2.45 7.03
N SER A 134 -12.63 -3.65 7.57
CA SER A 134 -11.48 -4.31 8.17
C SER A 134 -10.46 -4.68 7.08
N PRO A 135 -9.14 -4.66 7.34
CA PRO A 135 -8.16 -5.05 6.32
C PRO A 135 -8.34 -6.46 5.75
N GLY A 136 -9.01 -7.35 6.47
CA GLY A 136 -9.37 -8.71 5.98
C GLY A 136 -10.66 -8.77 5.17
N GLU A 137 -11.38 -7.65 5.01
CA GLU A 137 -12.56 -7.53 4.16
C GLU A 137 -12.16 -6.89 2.83
N GLN A 138 -12.81 -7.28 1.72
CA GLN A 138 -12.60 -6.65 0.42
C GLN A 138 -13.00 -5.18 0.48
N GLN A 139 -12.08 -4.30 0.05
CA GLN A 139 -12.31 -2.86 0.09
C GLN A 139 -13.19 -2.43 -1.07
N SER A 140 -14.11 -1.50 -0.82
CA SER A 140 -14.97 -0.96 -1.87
C SER A 140 -14.20 -0.01 -2.77
N PHE A 141 -14.40 -0.14 -4.09
CA PHE A 141 -13.86 0.75 -5.10
C PHE A 141 -14.93 1.13 -6.12
N VAL A 142 -14.64 2.19 -6.86
CA VAL A 142 -15.39 2.60 -8.06
C VAL A 142 -14.59 2.20 -9.28
N GLU A 143 -15.21 1.43 -10.18
CA GLU A 143 -14.65 1.12 -11.48
C GLU A 143 -14.89 2.30 -12.43
N ILE A 144 -13.83 2.73 -13.10
CA ILE A 144 -13.85 3.78 -14.11
C ILE A 144 -13.28 3.18 -15.39
N TYR A 145 -14.14 3.02 -16.38
CA TYR A 145 -13.79 2.44 -17.67
C TYR A 145 -13.83 3.50 -18.77
N THR A 146 -12.82 3.45 -19.65
CA THR A 146 -12.79 4.22 -20.89
C THR A 146 -12.20 3.38 -22.01
N ARG A 147 -12.81 3.47 -23.19
CA ARG A 147 -12.22 2.94 -24.42
C ARG A 147 -11.14 3.88 -24.91
N GLU A 148 -9.96 3.34 -25.25
CA GLU A 148 -8.84 4.05 -25.86
C GLU A 148 -8.57 5.45 -25.25
N MET A 149 -7.85 5.51 -24.12
CA MET A 149 -7.51 6.77 -23.46
C MET A 149 -6.54 7.63 -24.29
N LYS A 150 -7.10 8.48 -25.16
CA LYS A 150 -6.35 9.41 -26.03
C LYS A 150 -6.06 10.77 -25.38
N LYS A 151 -6.87 11.15 -24.39
CA LYS A 151 -6.78 12.43 -23.68
C LYS A 151 -6.72 12.18 -22.19
N GLU A 152 -6.34 13.22 -21.44
CA GLU A 152 -6.41 13.20 -20.00
C GLU A 152 -7.86 13.10 -19.51
N ILE A 153 -8.04 12.38 -18.41
CA ILE A 153 -9.31 12.17 -17.72
C ILE A 153 -9.28 12.99 -16.45
N GLN A 154 -10.21 13.92 -16.31
CA GLN A 154 -10.44 14.61 -15.04
C GLN A 154 -11.33 13.75 -14.17
N LEU A 155 -10.85 13.44 -12.96
CA LEU A 155 -11.62 12.74 -11.93
C LEU A 155 -11.90 13.67 -10.77
N LYS A 156 -13.15 13.65 -10.29
CA LYS A 156 -13.62 14.46 -9.15
C LYS A 156 -14.38 13.56 -8.21
N VAL A 157 -14.10 13.72 -6.92
CA VAL A 157 -14.90 13.14 -5.84
C VAL A 157 -15.62 14.27 -5.14
N LYS A 158 -16.94 14.13 -4.98
CA LYS A 158 -17.79 15.12 -4.32
C LYS A 158 -18.62 14.51 -3.21
N GLY A 159 -18.87 15.27 -2.15
CA GLY A 159 -19.90 14.93 -1.17
C GLY A 159 -21.26 14.85 -1.85
N GLN A 160 -22.02 13.78 -1.59
CA GLN A 160 -23.31 13.58 -2.24
C GLN A 160 -24.34 14.63 -1.79
N GLU A 161 -24.38 14.94 -0.49
CA GLU A 161 -25.42 15.76 0.11
C GLU A 161 -25.24 17.26 -0.18
N ASP A 162 -23.99 17.74 -0.13
CA ASP A 162 -23.65 19.15 -0.23
C ASP A 162 -22.97 19.52 -1.57
N GLY A 163 -22.61 18.52 -2.39
CA GLY A 163 -21.88 18.72 -3.63
C GLY A 163 -20.45 19.24 -3.45
N SER A 164 -19.92 19.22 -2.22
CA SER A 164 -18.60 19.75 -1.91
C SER A 164 -17.52 18.98 -2.67
N LEU A 165 -16.58 19.69 -3.28
CA LEU A 165 -15.43 19.07 -3.93
C LEU A 165 -14.44 18.64 -2.85
N VAL A 166 -14.25 17.32 -2.70
CA VAL A 166 -13.34 16.78 -1.68
C VAL A 166 -12.00 16.35 -2.26
N TRP A 167 -11.98 16.04 -3.56
CA TRP A 167 -10.76 15.66 -4.27
C TRP A 167 -10.93 15.83 -5.79
N GLU A 168 -9.85 16.21 -6.46
CA GLU A 168 -9.78 16.38 -7.91
C GLU A 168 -8.40 15.99 -8.42
N THR A 169 -8.35 15.30 -9.56
CA THR A 169 -7.09 15.04 -10.25
C THR A 169 -7.27 14.91 -11.76
N LEU A 170 -6.15 14.96 -12.47
CA LEU A 170 -6.04 14.61 -13.88
C LEU A 170 -5.24 13.32 -14.00
N VAL A 171 -5.82 12.31 -14.63
CA VAL A 171 -5.12 11.10 -15.07
C VAL A 171 -4.76 11.29 -16.53
N ARG A 172 -3.47 11.26 -16.87
CA ARG A 172 -2.96 11.44 -18.23
C ARG A 172 -2.69 10.08 -18.85
N PRO A 173 -2.69 9.96 -20.19
CA PRO A 173 -2.33 8.71 -20.86
C PRO A 173 -0.99 8.16 -20.37
N GLY A 174 0.03 9.00 -20.16
CA GLY A 174 1.34 8.56 -19.64
C GLY A 174 1.35 8.06 -18.19
N ASP A 175 0.29 8.31 -17.40
CA ASP A 175 0.18 7.76 -16.04
C ASP A 175 -0.36 6.33 -16.04
N VAL A 176 -1.10 5.95 -17.09
CA VAL A 176 -1.74 4.64 -17.26
C VAL A 176 -1.04 3.76 -18.30
N GLN A 177 -0.45 4.40 -19.30
CA GLN A 177 0.42 3.77 -20.27
C GLN A 177 1.69 3.46 -19.53
N GLN A 178 1.92 2.18 -19.28
CA GLN A 178 3.28 1.73 -19.07
C GLN A 178 4.06 2.16 -20.32
N HIS A 179 4.89 3.19 -20.18
CA HIS A 179 6.18 3.09 -20.83
C HIS A 179 6.73 1.73 -20.42
N ASN A 180 7.18 0.94 -21.39
CA ASN A 180 8.05 -0.20 -21.16
C ASN A 180 9.39 0.26 -20.53
N ALA A 181 9.35 1.07 -19.47
CA ALA A 181 10.40 1.15 -18.48
C ALA A 181 10.31 -0.15 -17.66
N GLY A 182 10.71 -1.24 -18.31
CA GLY A 182 10.83 -2.56 -17.72
C GLY A 182 9.52 -3.14 -17.20
N LEU A 183 8.74 -3.76 -18.09
CA LEU A 183 8.34 -5.13 -17.82
C LEU A 183 9.63 -5.94 -17.62
N VAL A 184 10.24 -5.82 -16.44
CA VAL A 184 10.99 -6.94 -15.93
C VAL A 184 9.87 -7.91 -15.57
N SER A 185 9.48 -8.78 -16.53
CA SER A 185 9.14 -10.17 -16.16
C SER A 185 10.07 -10.49 -15.01
N PRO A 186 9.62 -10.94 -13.83
CA PRO A 186 10.39 -10.86 -12.57
C PRO A 186 11.61 -11.77 -12.65
N LEU A 187 12.57 -11.34 -13.46
CA LEU A 187 13.72 -12.05 -13.95
C LEU A 187 14.61 -12.23 -12.75
N GLY A 188 14.68 -11.22 -11.88
CA GLY A 188 15.34 -11.30 -10.60
C GLY A 188 14.69 -12.30 -9.65
N ALA A 189 13.36 -12.35 -9.53
CA ALA A 189 12.72 -13.35 -8.67
C ALA A 189 12.93 -14.77 -9.18
N ALA A 190 12.69 -15.00 -10.48
CA ALA A 190 12.92 -16.29 -11.12
C ALA A 190 14.40 -16.69 -11.08
N PHE A 191 15.33 -15.73 -11.24
CA PHE A 191 16.76 -15.94 -11.12
C PHE A 191 17.16 -16.31 -9.69
N VAL A 192 16.67 -15.57 -8.69
CA VAL A 192 16.97 -15.84 -7.26
C VAL A 192 16.44 -17.21 -6.85
N GLU A 193 15.23 -17.57 -7.27
CA GLU A 193 14.65 -18.88 -7.03
C GLU A 193 15.44 -19.99 -7.74
N LYS A 194 15.71 -19.84 -9.04
CA LYS A 194 16.45 -20.82 -9.84
C LYS A 194 17.87 -21.05 -9.33
N HIS A 195 18.56 -19.97 -8.95
CA HIS A 195 19.98 -19.99 -8.60
C HIS A 195 20.24 -19.87 -7.09
N ARG A 196 19.23 -20.11 -6.24
CA ARG A 196 19.31 -19.92 -4.79
C ARG A 196 20.54 -20.59 -4.16
N LEU A 197 20.83 -21.84 -4.53
CA LEU A 197 21.97 -22.60 -3.98
C LEU A 197 23.32 -22.02 -4.42
N GLN A 198 23.43 -21.62 -5.68
CA GLN A 198 24.65 -21.02 -6.22
C GLN A 198 24.87 -19.64 -5.60
N LEU A 199 23.82 -18.85 -5.43
CA LEU A 199 23.87 -17.57 -4.74
C LEU A 199 24.31 -17.74 -3.29
N ARG A 200 23.77 -18.73 -2.56
CA ARG A 200 24.24 -19.06 -1.21
C ARG A 200 25.74 -19.36 -1.17
N ASP A 201 26.23 -20.16 -2.13
CA ASP A 201 27.59 -20.70 -2.09
C ASP A 201 28.65 -19.77 -2.68
N ARG A 202 28.30 -18.87 -3.60
CA ARG A 202 29.24 -18.11 -4.42
C ARG A 202 29.19 -16.60 -4.20
N MET A 203 28.13 -16.07 -3.58
CA MET A 203 27.99 -14.64 -3.33
C MET A 203 29.05 -14.17 -2.32
N GLY A 204 30.08 -13.45 -2.79
CA GLY A 204 31.25 -13.11 -1.98
C GLY A 204 31.26 -11.69 -1.40
N LEU A 205 30.56 -10.74 -2.03
CA LEU A 205 30.68 -9.29 -1.76
C LEU A 205 29.63 -8.75 -0.77
N LEU A 206 29.33 -9.52 0.28
CA LEU A 206 28.19 -9.26 1.16
C LEU A 206 28.22 -7.87 1.81
N ASP A 207 29.36 -7.40 2.30
CA ASP A 207 29.44 -6.09 2.97
C ASP A 207 29.13 -4.92 2.02
N SER A 208 29.54 -5.04 0.74
CA SER A 208 29.23 -4.03 -0.29
C SER A 208 27.75 -4.07 -0.68
N MET A 209 27.17 -5.28 -0.74
CA MET A 209 25.75 -5.43 -1.01
C MET A 209 24.87 -4.94 0.15
N LEU A 210 25.24 -5.22 1.40
CA LEU A 210 24.50 -4.76 2.59
C LEU A 210 24.44 -3.24 2.66
N ALA A 211 25.51 -2.54 2.28
CA ALA A 211 25.49 -1.08 2.15
C ALA A 211 24.44 -0.61 1.13
N ARG A 212 24.37 -1.26 -0.05
CA ARG A 212 23.35 -0.94 -1.06
C ARG A 212 21.93 -1.34 -0.65
N PHE A 213 21.78 -2.41 0.11
CA PHE A 213 20.50 -2.80 0.68
C PHE A 213 19.99 -1.79 1.71
N ARG A 214 20.89 -1.21 2.49
CA ARG A 214 20.57 -0.13 3.43
C ARG A 214 20.11 1.13 2.68
N ASP A 215 20.86 1.53 1.65
CA ASP A 215 20.50 2.69 0.82
C ASP A 215 19.17 2.51 0.08
N ALA A 216 18.87 1.27 -0.32
CA ALA A 216 17.60 0.89 -0.94
C ALA A 216 16.45 0.68 0.06
N GLN A 217 16.67 0.92 1.37
CA GLN A 217 15.70 0.67 2.46
C GLN A 217 15.15 -0.77 2.49
N LEU A 218 15.91 -1.73 1.96
CA LEU A 218 15.47 -3.12 1.87
C LEU A 218 15.71 -3.88 3.19
N LEU A 219 16.78 -3.50 3.90
CA LEU A 219 17.11 -3.99 5.23
C LEU A 219 17.14 -2.82 6.22
N ASN A 220 16.60 -3.04 7.41
CA ASN A 220 16.84 -2.16 8.55
C ASN A 220 18.13 -2.56 9.30
N SER A 221 18.57 -1.74 10.24
CA SER A 221 19.82 -1.98 10.97
C SER A 221 19.83 -3.28 11.78
N GLU A 222 18.67 -3.74 12.26
CA GLU A 222 18.55 -5.00 13.03
C GLU A 222 18.69 -6.21 12.10
N GLU A 223 18.01 -6.19 10.95
CA GLU A 223 18.09 -7.25 9.93
C GLU A 223 19.51 -7.35 9.34
N GLU A 224 20.21 -6.23 9.17
CA GLU A 224 21.59 -6.22 8.71
C GLU A 224 22.55 -6.86 9.72
N GLU A 225 22.38 -6.54 11.01
CA GLU A 225 23.18 -7.13 12.09
C GLU A 225 22.87 -8.64 12.26
N GLU A 226 21.61 -9.06 12.08
CA GLU A 226 21.24 -10.47 12.07
C GLU A 226 21.99 -11.24 10.97
N VAL A 227 22.04 -10.69 9.75
CA VAL A 227 22.80 -11.29 8.65
C VAL A 227 24.28 -11.37 8.99
N LYS A 228 24.88 -10.30 9.53
CA LYS A 228 26.31 -10.25 9.87
C LYS A 228 26.71 -11.15 11.04
N SER A 229 25.80 -11.41 11.97
CA SER A 229 26.04 -12.23 13.16
C SER A 229 26.46 -13.67 12.85
N HIS A 230 26.18 -14.16 11.64
CA HIS A 230 26.52 -15.52 11.23
C HIS A 230 28.03 -15.66 10.95
N GLN A 231 28.60 -16.81 11.36
CA GLN A 231 30.06 -17.03 11.32
C GLN A 231 30.64 -17.29 9.93
N THR A 232 29.88 -17.89 9.01
CA THR A 232 30.39 -18.28 7.68
C THR A 232 29.70 -17.50 6.58
N SER A 233 30.43 -17.17 5.51
CA SER A 233 29.87 -16.47 4.34
C SER A 233 28.61 -17.13 3.81
N LYS A 234 28.61 -18.47 3.68
CA LYS A 234 27.44 -19.24 3.25
C LYS A 234 26.21 -19.06 4.13
N ARG A 235 26.38 -19.03 5.46
CA ARG A 235 25.26 -18.81 6.39
C ARG A 235 24.74 -17.38 6.32
N ARG A 236 25.64 -16.41 6.16
CA ARG A 236 25.24 -15.01 5.96
C ARG A 236 24.45 -14.84 4.66
N ASN A 237 24.91 -15.44 3.56
CA ASN A 237 24.22 -15.41 2.29
C ASN A 237 22.85 -16.09 2.38
N ASP A 238 22.76 -17.24 3.05
CA ASP A 238 21.47 -17.93 3.23
C ASP A 238 20.48 -17.07 4.05
N ALA A 239 20.95 -16.44 5.13
CA ALA A 239 20.12 -15.53 5.94
C ALA A 239 19.61 -14.34 5.11
N LEU A 240 20.48 -13.71 4.31
CA LEU A 240 20.09 -12.64 3.40
C LEU A 240 19.04 -13.12 2.39
N LEU A 241 19.27 -14.25 1.73
CA LEU A 241 18.33 -14.79 0.74
C LEU A 241 16.97 -15.12 1.38
N GLN A 242 16.95 -15.68 2.59
CA GLN A 242 15.71 -15.92 3.33
C GLN A 242 14.95 -14.63 3.66
N LEU A 243 15.65 -13.57 4.09
CA LEU A 243 15.03 -12.27 4.37
C LEU A 243 14.42 -11.65 3.11
N VAL A 244 15.17 -11.69 2.00
CA VAL A 244 14.73 -11.17 0.71
C VAL A 244 13.49 -11.94 0.20
N GLU A 245 13.46 -13.26 0.35
CA GLU A 245 12.29 -14.07 0.01
C GLU A 245 11.06 -13.73 0.86
N ARG A 246 11.22 -13.58 2.18
CA ARG A 246 10.13 -13.18 3.09
C ARG A 246 9.58 -11.79 2.76
N LYS A 247 10.40 -10.88 2.25
CA LYS A 247 10.00 -9.53 1.82
C LYS A 247 9.33 -9.49 0.44
N GLY A 248 9.35 -10.60 -0.30
CA GLY A 248 8.57 -10.80 -1.53
C GLY A 248 9.30 -10.42 -2.83
N ILE A 249 8.56 -10.52 -3.94
CA ILE A 249 9.07 -10.46 -5.32
C ILE A 249 9.87 -9.17 -5.60
N ARG A 250 9.41 -8.02 -5.07
CA ARG A 250 10.10 -6.74 -5.24
C ARG A 250 11.50 -6.72 -4.60
N ALA A 251 11.65 -7.39 -3.45
CA ALA A 251 12.95 -7.50 -2.79
C ALA A 251 13.89 -8.42 -3.57
N GLN A 252 13.38 -9.53 -4.11
CA GLN A 252 14.16 -10.46 -4.94
C GLN A 252 14.63 -9.79 -6.24
N GLU A 253 13.76 -9.01 -6.88
CA GLU A 253 14.13 -8.23 -8.06
C GLU A 253 15.23 -7.21 -7.72
N LYS A 254 15.12 -6.54 -6.58
CA LYS A 254 16.14 -5.57 -6.16
C LYS A 254 17.47 -6.22 -5.83
N LEU A 255 17.47 -7.40 -5.21
CA LEU A 255 18.67 -8.22 -5.00
C LEU A 255 19.35 -8.54 -6.34
N TYR A 256 18.61 -8.98 -7.34
CA TYR A 256 19.15 -9.25 -8.67
C TYR A 256 19.78 -8.01 -9.32
N GLN A 257 19.11 -6.85 -9.26
CA GLN A 257 19.69 -5.59 -9.78
C GLN A 257 20.98 -5.21 -9.04
N ILE A 258 21.02 -5.35 -7.71
CA ILE A 258 22.23 -5.09 -6.92
C ILE A 258 23.34 -6.07 -7.31
N LEU A 259 23.03 -7.36 -7.50
CA LEU A 259 24.00 -8.36 -7.95
C LEU A 259 24.59 -8.01 -9.32
N ARG A 260 23.78 -7.54 -10.27
CA ARG A 260 24.26 -7.08 -11.59
C ARG A 260 25.22 -5.90 -11.50
N GLU A 261 25.08 -5.06 -10.49
CA GLU A 261 25.95 -3.90 -10.28
C GLU A 261 27.23 -4.27 -9.51
N THR A 262 27.11 -5.13 -8.49
CA THR A 262 28.23 -5.45 -7.60
C THR A 262 29.07 -6.64 -8.06
N ASP A 263 28.45 -7.63 -8.71
CA ASP A 263 29.10 -8.85 -9.20
C ASP A 263 28.51 -9.29 -10.55
N PRO A 264 28.78 -8.53 -11.64
CA PRO A 264 28.26 -8.84 -12.97
C PRO A 264 28.70 -10.24 -13.45
N CYS A 265 29.93 -10.62 -13.16
CA CYS A 265 30.52 -11.90 -13.56
C CYS A 265 29.75 -13.10 -12.96
N LEU A 266 29.34 -13.01 -11.69
CA LEU A 266 28.51 -14.05 -11.08
C LEU A 266 27.15 -14.16 -11.77
N VAL A 267 26.52 -13.03 -12.12
CA VAL A 267 25.22 -13.05 -12.79
C VAL A 267 25.33 -13.67 -14.19
N GLU A 268 26.29 -13.22 -14.99
CA GLU A 268 26.52 -13.75 -16.35
C GLU A 268 26.78 -15.27 -16.34
N ASP A 269 27.57 -15.77 -15.40
CA ASP A 269 27.87 -17.20 -15.27
C ASP A 269 26.63 -18.04 -14.85
N LEU A 270 25.80 -17.49 -13.97
CA LEU A 270 24.56 -18.15 -13.55
C LEU A 270 23.50 -18.13 -14.67
N GLU A 271 23.44 -17.06 -15.46
CA GLU A 271 22.54 -16.97 -16.61
C GLU A 271 22.98 -17.88 -17.77
N ALA A 272 24.29 -18.02 -17.98
CA ALA A 272 24.87 -18.92 -18.99
C ALA A 272 24.76 -20.40 -18.61
N SER A 273 24.62 -20.70 -17.31
CA SER A 273 24.33 -22.03 -16.80
C SER A 273 22.83 -22.37 -17.00
N GLN A 274 22.42 -22.54 -18.27
CA GLN A 274 21.06 -22.97 -18.62
C GLN A 274 20.79 -24.43 -18.26
#